data_AF-A0A8B6FZV1-F1
#
_entry.id   AF-A0A8B6FZV1-F1
#
_cell.length_a   1.000
_cell.length_b   1.000
_cell.length_c   1.000
_cell.angle_alpha   90.00
_cell.angle_beta   90.00
_cell.angle_gamma   90.00
#
_symmetry.space_group_name_H-M   'P 1'
#
loop_
_entity.id
_entity.type
_entity.pdbx_description
1 polymer ?
#
loop_
_entity_poly.entity_id
_entity_poly.type
_entity_poly.pdbx_seq_one_letter_code
_entity_poly.pdbx_strand_id
1 'polypeptide(L)' 'MKCIGCTFDLAPTDRFCGNCSFKVEIAHHGDHLKKCPSCESLQKLSQKYCSSCQYEISVDTKNGDFVESSIVIDH' A
#
# COMPACT_ATOMS: atom_id res chain seq x y z
N MET A 1 5.13 -1.34 -17.13
CA MET A 1 6.46 -0.77 -16.80
C MET A 1 7.54 -1.61 -17.47
N LYS A 2 8.77 -1.13 -17.68
CA LYS A 2 9.83 -1.95 -18.28
C LYS A 2 10.78 -2.51 -17.22
N CYS A 3 11.19 -3.76 -17.39
CA CYS A 3 12.18 -4.37 -16.52
C CYS A 3 13.53 -3.67 -16.68
N ILE A 4 14.15 -3.23 -15.58
CA ILE A 4 15.48 -2.60 -15.63
C ILE A 4 16.58 -3.59 -16.03
N GLY A 5 16.37 -4.89 -15.81
CA GLY A 5 17.35 -5.93 -16.14
C GLY A 5 17.36 -6.36 -17.61
N CYS A 6 16.22 -6.28 -18.30
CA CYS A 6 16.13 -6.79 -19.69
C CYS A 6 15.20 -6.00 -20.61
N THR A 7 14.66 -4.86 -20.16
CA THR A 7 13.75 -3.97 -20.89
C THR A 7 12.40 -4.58 -21.32
N PHE A 8 12.14 -5.83 -20.93
CA PHE A 8 10.87 -6.52 -21.18
C PHE A 8 9.70 -5.81 -20.50
N ASP A 9 8.53 -5.85 -21.14
CA ASP A 9 7.31 -5.26 -20.59
C ASP A 9 6.80 -6.07 -19.39
N LEU A 10 6.59 -5.37 -18.28
CA LEU A 10 6.11 -5.89 -17.00
C LEU A 10 4.72 -5.34 -16.70
N ALA A 11 3.86 -6.20 -16.18
CA ALA A 11 2.59 -5.80 -15.59
C ALA A 11 2.83 -5.07 -14.25
N PRO A 12 1.97 -4.12 -13.86
CA PRO A 12 2.10 -3.38 -12.60
C PRO A 12 2.03 -4.27 -11.34
N THR A 13 1.50 -5.50 -11.47
CA THR A 13 1.41 -6.50 -10.40
C THR A 13 2.58 -7.48 -10.37
N ASP A 14 3.48 -7.43 -11.36
CA ASP A 14 4.58 -8.40 -11.47
C ASP A 14 5.67 -8.13 -10.44
N ARG A 15 5.88 -9.09 -9.54
CA ARG A 15 6.97 -9.06 -8.54
C ARG A 15 8.31 -9.52 -9.12
N PHE A 16 8.28 -10.17 -10.27
CA PHE A 16 9.44 -10.72 -10.97
C PHE A 16 9.24 -10.58 -12.47
N CYS A 17 10.33 -10.32 -13.19
CA CYS A 17 10.30 -10.34 -14.64
C CYS A 17 10.22 -11.77 -15.17
N GLY A 18 9.17 -12.10 -15.93
CA GLY A 18 9.03 -13.43 -16.54
C GLY A 18 10.09 -13.79 -17.59
N ASN A 19 10.85 -12.81 -18.10
CA ASN A 19 11.87 -13.04 -19.12
C ASN A 19 13.30 -13.23 -18.55
N CYS A 20 13.66 -12.50 -17.50
CA CYS A 20 15.03 -12.54 -16.93
C CYS A 20 15.09 -12.87 -15.44
N SER A 21 13.95 -13.17 -14.82
CA SER A 21 13.79 -13.45 -13.38
C SER A 21 14.26 -12.32 -12.46
N PHE A 22 14.48 -11.12 -13.00
CA PHE A 22 14.85 -9.95 -12.22
C PHE A 22 13.75 -9.60 -11.23
N LYS A 23 14.11 -9.42 -9.95
CA LYS A 23 13.16 -9.05 -8.89
C LYS A 23 12.70 -7.61 -9.14
N VAL A 24 11.41 -7.47 -9.39
CA VAL A 24 10.77 -6.18 -9.56
C VAL A 24 10.21 -5.82 -8.20
N GLU A 25 10.92 -4.95 -7.49
CA GLU A 25 10.40 -4.39 -6.25
C GLU A 25 9.31 -3.40 -6.62
N ILE A 26 8.09 -3.94 -6.80
CA ILE A 26 6.89 -3.13 -6.74
C ILE A 26 6.96 -2.49 -5.36
N ALA A 27 7.18 -1.19 -5.33
CA ALA A 27 7.09 -0.40 -4.12
C ALA A 27 5.64 -0.47 -3.62
N HIS A 28 5.26 -1.59 -3.00
CA HIS A 28 4.16 -1.66 -2.04
C HIS A 28 4.60 -0.93 -0.77
N HIS A 29 5.01 0.33 -0.94
CA HIS A 29 5.07 1.34 0.10
C HIS A 29 3.75 2.12 0.06
N GLY A 30 2.63 1.43 -0.20
CA GLY A 30 1.36 1.91 0.29
C GLY A 30 1.48 1.81 1.80
N ASP A 31 1.79 2.93 2.47
CA ASP A 31 1.53 3.05 3.90
C ASP A 31 0.08 2.63 4.07
N HIS A 32 -0.13 1.39 4.51
CA HIS A 32 -1.47 0.90 4.68
C HIS A 32 -2.01 1.65 5.90
N LEU A 33 -2.78 2.71 5.64
CA LEU A 33 -3.39 3.55 6.65
C LEU A 33 -4.83 3.07 6.87
N LYS A 34 -5.26 3.04 8.13
CA LYS A 34 -6.64 2.79 8.54
C LYS A 34 -7.25 4.06 9.09
N LYS A 35 -8.55 4.26 8.89
CA LYS A 35 -9.27 5.38 9.52
C LYS A 35 -9.67 5.00 10.95
N CYS A 36 -9.58 5.97 11.86
CA CYS A 36 -10.14 5.81 13.20
C CYS A 36 -11.67 5.83 13.11
N PRO A 37 -12.41 4.83 13.64
CA PRO A 37 -13.87 4.83 13.58
C PRO A 37 -14.52 5.92 14.46
N SER A 38 -13.77 6.49 15.40
CA SER A 38 -14.28 7.53 16.32
C SER A 38 -14.07 8.96 15.81
N CYS A 39 -13.02 9.23 15.03
CA CYS A 39 -12.67 10.59 14.59
C CYS A 39 -12.23 10.68 13.13
N GLU A 40 -12.28 9.56 12.39
CA GLU A 40 -11.94 9.42 10.97
C GLU A 40 -10.50 9.78 10.58
N SER A 41 -9.65 10.15 11.54
CA SER A 41 -8.24 10.42 11.33
C SER A 41 -7.52 9.19 10.76
N LEU A 42 -6.65 9.41 9.78
CA LEU A 42 -5.78 8.38 9.21
C LEU A 42 -4.74 7.95 10.25
N GLN A 43 -4.58 6.63 10.44
CA GLN A 43 -3.67 6.00 11.39
C GLN A 43 -2.90 4.89 10.69
N LYS A 44 -1.71 4.55 11.20
CA LYS A 44 -0.96 3.40 10.67
C LYS A 44 -1.67 2.10 11.00
N LEU A 45 -1.64 1.11 10.12
CA LEU A 45 -2.29 -0.18 10.38
C LEU A 45 -1.76 -0.88 11.64
N SER A 46 -0.48 -0.72 11.95
CA SER A 46 0.16 -1.26 13.16
C SER A 46 -0.22 -0.55 14.46
N GLN A 47 -0.85 0.63 14.42
CA GLN A 47 -1.22 1.37 15.63
C GLN A 47 -2.46 0.77 16.28
N LYS A 48 -2.37 0.47 17.58
CA LYS A 48 -3.50 -0.01 18.38
C LYS A 48 -4.39 1.12 18.89
N TYR A 49 -3.87 2.35 18.96
CA TYR A 49 -4.59 3.51 19.48
C TYR A 49 -4.52 4.66 18.49
N CYS A 50 -5.62 5.39 18.35
CA CYS A 50 -5.68 6.59 17.55
C CYS A 50 -4.77 7.67 18.14
N SER A 51 -3.87 8.23 17.32
CA SER A 51 -2.98 9.31 17.76
C SER A 51 -3.74 10.61 18.08
N SER A 52 -4.94 10.78 17.51
CA SER A 52 -5.71 12.02 17.59
C SER A 52 -6.73 12.02 18.73
N CYS A 53 -7.40 10.88 18.99
CA CYS A 53 -8.45 10.76 20.01
C CYS A 53 -8.23 9.66 21.04
N GLN A 54 -7.09 8.94 20.97
CA GLN A 54 -6.74 7.82 21.86
C GLN A 54 -7.71 6.64 21.86
N TYR A 55 -8.68 6.62 20.94
CA TYR A 55 -9.58 5.48 20.74
C TYR A 55 -8.80 4.21 20.37
N GLU A 56 -9.13 3.08 21.00
CA GLU A 56 -8.53 1.78 20.71
C GLU A 56 -9.05 1.23 19.37
N ILE A 57 -8.17 1.13 18.38
CA ILE A 57 -8.49 0.66 17.03
C ILE A 57 -8.09 -0.82 16.92
N SER A 58 -9.04 -1.70 17.24
CA SER A 58 -8.95 -3.13 16.99
C SER A 58 -8.71 -3.39 15.52
N VAL A 59 -7.56 -3.98 15.17
CA VAL A 59 -7.26 -4.41 13.81
C VAL A 59 -7.89 -5.77 13.61
N ASP A 60 -9.13 -5.78 13.12
CA ASP A 60 -9.73 -7.00 12.60
C ASP A 60 -9.07 -7.29 11.24
N THR A 61 -8.26 -8.35 11.20
CA THR A 61 -7.54 -8.82 10.01
C THR A 61 -8.47 -9.42 8.95
N LYS A 62 -9.70 -8.90 8.80
CA LYS A 62 -10.69 -9.39 7.85
C LYS A 62 -11.26 -8.20 7.08
N ASN A 63 -10.86 -8.12 5.82
CA ASN A 63 -11.19 -7.06 4.85
C ASN A 63 -10.66 -5.67 5.22
N GLY A 64 -9.41 -5.41 4.82
CA GLY A 64 -8.94 -4.04 4.67
C GLY A 64 -9.64 -3.39 3.49
N ASP A 65 -10.57 -2.47 3.76
CA ASP A 65 -10.86 -1.33 2.90
C ASP A 65 -9.57 -0.51 2.78
N PHE A 66 -8.65 -0.99 1.94
CA PHE A 66 -7.44 -0.26 1.57
C PHE A 66 -7.89 0.89 0.69
N VAL A 67 -7.90 2.10 1.26
CA VAL A 67 -8.04 3.32 0.47
C VAL A 67 -6.73 3.50 -0.28
N GLU A 68 -6.67 2.94 -1.49
CA GLU A 68 -5.61 3.20 -2.45
C GLU A 68 -5.63 4.71 -2.75
N SER A 69 -4.68 5.47 -2.19
CA SER A 69 -4.48 6.85 -2.64
C SER A 69 -3.91 6.79 -4.05
N SER A 70 -4.79 6.84 -5.06
CA SER A 70 -4.41 7.15 -6.42
C SER A 70 -3.87 8.58 -6.46
N ILE A 71 -2.56 8.73 -6.29
CA ILE A 71 -1.88 9.99 -6.57
C ILE A 71 -1.91 10.15 -8.10
N VAL A 72 -2.84 10.96 -8.59
CA VAL A 72 -2.79 11.49 -9.96
C VAL A 72 -1.65 12.51 -10.00
N ILE A 73 -0.51 12.14 -10.57
CA ILE A 73 0.51 13.11 -10.95
C ILE A 73 0.14 13.59 -12.35
N ASP A 74 -0.55 14.72 -12.42
CA ASP A 74 -0.68 15.53 -13.64
C ASP A 74 0.51 16.49 -13.70
N HIS A 75 1.45 16.23 -14.61
CA HIS A 75 2.02 17.15 -15.62
C HIS A 75 3.28 16.57 -16.27
#